data_AF-A0A0D0JMD1-F1
#
_entry.id   AF-A0A0D0JMD1-F1
#
_cell.length_a   1.000
_cell.length_b   1.000
_cell.length_c   1.000
_cell.angle_alpha   90.00
_cell.angle_beta   90.00
_cell.angle_gamma   90.00
#
_symmetry.space_group_name_H-M   'P 1'
#
loop_
_entity.id
_entity.type
_entity.pdbx_description
1 polymer ?
#
loop_
_entity_poly.entity_id
_entity_poly.type
_entity_poly.pdbx_seq_one_letter_code
_entity_poly.pdbx_strand_id
1 'polypeptide(L)'
;MKDRCTYYVGWDVGGWNCDKNPASRDALVILDSARALVGTPWRGNLRRLFNEANSAQGLVKGILELCQVQPPRDDSCRLLFAIDTPLGFSKGFTDLIVSRRAPAQIFSSSSNPYLHRETERFLFERGLSPLSPIKDMIGSQATKGIHFLARFAPELERCGLWTDGSSIHAIEAYPSACKRSASIRALRLPFYEDIDGTASAKAKPRDELYHPDLEDALTCALIGWAFEKRPDLLAHPPPTIDPSEGWIYVPSDGLKEVEKG
;
A
#
# COMPACT_ATOMS: atom_id res chain seq x y z
N MET A 1 27.73 9.61 7.97
CA MET A 1 27.01 8.65 7.13
C MET A 1 26.51 9.40 5.91
N LYS A 2 26.74 8.92 4.69
CA LYS A 2 26.08 9.52 3.52
C LYS A 2 24.58 9.26 3.65
N ASP A 3 23.77 10.27 3.39
CA ASP A 3 22.32 10.10 3.35
C ASP A 3 21.96 9.08 2.28
N ARG A 4 21.26 8.03 2.71
CA ARG A 4 20.78 6.97 1.83
C ARG A 4 19.64 7.51 1.00
N CYS A 5 19.71 7.34 -0.33
CA CYS A 5 18.59 7.71 -1.20
C CYS A 5 17.36 6.86 -0.84
N THR A 6 16.18 7.47 -0.70
CA THR A 6 14.92 6.74 -0.52
C THR A 6 13.99 7.05 -1.67
N TYR A 7 13.48 6.00 -2.30
CA TYR A 7 12.38 6.08 -3.26
C TYR A 7 11.11 5.54 -2.62
N TYR A 8 9.98 6.19 -2.90
CA TYR A 8 8.67 5.78 -2.44
C TYR A 8 7.96 5.09 -3.59
N VAL A 9 7.71 3.80 -3.41
CA VAL A 9 7.07 2.95 -4.40
C VAL A 9 5.63 2.74 -3.98
N GLY A 10 4.70 3.22 -4.77
CA GLY A 10 3.31 2.85 -4.64
C GLY A 10 3.00 1.64 -5.49
N TRP A 11 2.31 0.67 -4.92
CA TRP A 11 1.95 -0.58 -5.59
C TRP A 11 0.45 -0.85 -5.45
N ASP A 12 -0.29 -0.79 -6.57
CA ASP A 12 -1.62 -1.41 -6.67
C ASP A 12 -1.47 -2.87 -7.11
N VAL A 13 -2.03 -3.79 -6.33
CA VAL A 13 -1.68 -5.21 -6.39
C VAL A 13 -2.62 -5.98 -7.32
N GLY A 14 -2.05 -6.57 -8.37
CA GLY A 14 -2.74 -7.53 -9.22
C GLY A 14 -2.69 -8.94 -8.65
N GLY A 15 -3.63 -9.81 -9.06
CA GLY A 15 -3.56 -11.23 -8.71
C GLY A 15 -2.32 -11.95 -9.28
N TRP A 16 -2.05 -13.18 -8.84
CA TRP A 16 -0.87 -13.95 -9.29
C TRP A 16 -0.76 -14.14 -10.82
N ASN A 17 -1.89 -14.26 -11.51
CA ASN A 17 -1.98 -14.57 -12.94
C ASN A 17 -2.68 -13.45 -13.72
N CYS A 18 -2.41 -12.19 -13.37
CA CYS A 18 -3.09 -11.02 -13.93
C CYS A 18 -2.64 -10.64 -15.36
N ASP A 19 -1.75 -11.40 -16.00
CA ASP A 19 -1.13 -11.08 -17.30
C ASP A 19 -2.16 -10.72 -18.39
N LYS A 20 -3.32 -11.40 -18.36
CA LYS A 20 -4.41 -11.24 -19.34
C LYS A 20 -5.63 -10.51 -18.78
N ASN A 21 -5.60 -10.06 -17.53
CA ASN A 21 -6.71 -9.32 -16.95
C ASN A 21 -6.55 -7.83 -17.32
N PRO A 22 -7.41 -7.27 -18.19
CA PRO A 22 -7.32 -5.85 -18.53
C PRO A 22 -7.74 -4.95 -17.37
N ALA A 23 -8.60 -5.44 -16.47
CA ALA A 23 -9.23 -4.65 -15.42
C ALA A 23 -8.43 -4.55 -14.12
N SER A 24 -7.46 -5.45 -13.88
CA SER A 24 -6.63 -5.42 -12.68
C SER A 24 -5.29 -6.11 -12.93
N ARG A 25 -4.20 -5.38 -12.69
CA ARG A 25 -2.81 -5.82 -12.83
C ARG A 25 -1.98 -5.21 -11.72
N ASP A 26 -0.74 -5.69 -11.56
CA ASP A 26 0.19 -4.94 -10.73
C ASP A 26 0.47 -3.60 -11.40
N ALA A 27 0.41 -2.51 -10.65
CA ALA A 27 0.82 -1.19 -11.10
C ALA A 27 1.79 -0.58 -10.10
N LEU A 28 2.85 0.03 -10.61
CA LEU A 28 3.94 0.62 -9.82
C LEU A 28 4.15 2.08 -10.24
N VAL A 29 4.27 2.95 -9.24
CA VAL A 29 4.67 4.35 -9.39
C VAL A 29 5.80 4.63 -8.39
N ILE A 30 6.86 5.30 -8.85
CA ILE A 30 8.01 5.63 -8.00
C ILE A 30 8.16 7.14 -7.89
N LEU A 31 8.27 7.61 -6.65
CA LEU A 31 8.58 9.01 -6.31
C LEU A 31 9.93 9.12 -5.63
N ASP A 32 10.63 10.23 -5.83
CA ASP A 32 11.83 10.57 -5.07
C ASP A 32 11.53 11.32 -3.76
N SER A 33 12.58 11.73 -3.05
CA SER A 33 12.48 12.51 -1.81
C SER A 33 11.82 13.88 -1.98
N ALA A 34 11.92 14.47 -3.17
CA ALA A 34 11.26 15.72 -3.54
C ALA A 34 9.81 15.52 -4.02
N ARG A 35 9.29 14.29 -3.97
CA ARG A 35 7.96 13.91 -4.46
C ARG A 35 7.82 14.08 -5.97
N ALA A 36 8.91 14.06 -6.72
CA ALA A 36 8.87 14.03 -8.18
C ALA A 36 8.68 12.60 -8.67
N LEU A 37 7.90 12.44 -9.75
CA LEU A 37 7.83 11.16 -10.47
C LEU A 37 9.20 10.84 -11.04
N VAL A 38 9.71 9.63 -10.78
CA VAL A 38 10.98 9.15 -11.34
C VAL A 38 10.76 7.90 -12.16
N GLY A 39 11.40 7.85 -13.33
CA GLY A 39 11.19 6.78 -14.30
C GLY A 39 9.79 6.82 -14.91
N THR A 40 9.34 5.65 -15.37
CA THR A 40 8.07 5.45 -16.06
C THR A 40 7.17 4.57 -15.20
N PRO A 41 5.94 5.01 -14.85
CA PRO A 41 4.93 4.16 -14.22
C PRO A 41 4.76 2.84 -14.99
N TRP A 42 4.70 1.74 -14.25
CA TRP A 42 4.71 0.40 -14.85
C TRP A 42 3.42 -0.34 -14.50
N ARG A 43 2.84 -1.06 -15.48
CA ARG A 43 1.67 -1.92 -15.27
C ARG A 43 1.87 -3.30 -15.91
N GLY A 44 1.75 -4.37 -15.13
CA GLY A 44 2.01 -5.73 -15.61
C GLY A 44 1.75 -6.83 -14.57
N ASN A 45 2.62 -7.85 -14.55
CA ASN A 45 2.57 -8.92 -13.54
C ASN A 45 3.96 -9.14 -12.92
N LEU A 46 4.09 -8.90 -11.62
CA LEU A 46 5.32 -9.04 -10.84
C LEU A 46 5.68 -10.50 -10.53
N ARG A 47 4.80 -11.48 -10.81
CA ARG A 47 5.05 -12.91 -10.53
C ARG A 47 6.40 -13.39 -11.07
N ARG A 48 6.76 -12.98 -12.29
CA ARG A 48 8.04 -13.38 -12.90
C ARG A 48 9.23 -12.83 -12.10
N LEU A 49 9.21 -11.54 -11.80
CA LEU A 49 10.25 -10.88 -11.00
C LEU A 49 10.35 -11.51 -9.61
N PHE A 50 9.22 -11.82 -8.95
CA PHE A 50 9.24 -12.49 -7.65
C PHE A 50 9.88 -13.87 -7.72
N ASN A 51 9.66 -14.64 -8.79
CA ASN A 51 10.30 -15.93 -8.96
C ASN A 51 11.81 -15.81 -9.19
N GLU A 52 12.24 -14.83 -9.99
CA GLU A 52 13.64 -14.65 -10.40
C GLU A 52 14.50 -13.93 -9.34
N ALA A 53 13.90 -13.08 -8.50
CA ALA A 53 14.61 -12.38 -7.44
C ALA A 53 14.96 -13.31 -6.27
N ASN A 54 16.26 -13.48 -6.02
CA ASN A 54 16.80 -14.31 -4.93
C ASN A 54 17.13 -13.53 -3.65
N SER A 55 16.98 -12.20 -3.67
CA SER A 55 17.24 -11.32 -2.52
C SER A 55 16.43 -10.02 -2.62
N ALA A 56 16.34 -9.29 -1.50
CA ALA A 56 15.74 -7.96 -1.46
C ALA A 56 16.45 -6.97 -2.41
N GLN A 57 17.79 -7.02 -2.49
CA GLN A 57 18.57 -6.18 -3.41
C GLN A 57 18.28 -6.53 -4.88
N GLY A 58 18.17 -7.83 -5.19
CA GLY A 58 17.79 -8.28 -6.53
C GLY A 58 16.40 -7.80 -6.92
N LEU A 59 15.45 -7.82 -5.98
CA LEU A 59 14.12 -7.27 -6.19
C LEU A 59 14.15 -5.75 -6.42
N VAL A 60 14.87 -5.00 -5.57
CA VAL A 60 15.01 -3.54 -5.69
C VAL A 60 15.51 -3.17 -7.08
N LYS A 61 16.59 -3.83 -7.54
CA LYS A 61 17.12 -3.62 -8.89
C LYS A 61 16.07 -3.92 -9.96
N GLY A 62 15.39 -5.05 -9.88
CA GLY A 62 14.36 -5.43 -10.85
C GLY A 62 13.17 -4.46 -10.89
N ILE A 63 12.75 -3.93 -9.74
CA ILE A 63 11.67 -2.92 -9.67
C ILE A 63 12.10 -1.60 -10.32
N LEU A 64 13.31 -1.13 -10.03
CA LEU A 64 13.87 0.06 -10.66
C LEU A 64 14.00 -0.12 -12.18
N GLU A 65 14.45 -1.29 -12.63
CA GLU A 65 14.54 -1.63 -14.06
C GLU A 65 13.17 -1.66 -14.75
N LEU A 66 12.15 -2.28 -14.13
CA LEU A 66 10.78 -2.29 -14.66
C LEU A 66 10.21 -0.88 -14.84
N CYS A 67 10.53 0.02 -13.90
CA CYS A 67 10.09 1.41 -13.93
C CYS A 67 11.09 2.32 -14.65
N GLN A 68 12.12 1.79 -15.32
CA GLN A 68 13.13 2.57 -16.06
C GLN A 68 13.84 3.65 -15.23
N VAL A 69 14.01 3.41 -13.92
CA VAL A 69 14.74 4.30 -13.02
C VAL A 69 16.21 3.92 -13.03
N GLN A 70 17.08 4.92 -13.23
CA GLN A 70 18.53 4.72 -13.13
C GLN A 70 18.92 4.52 -11.66
N PRO A 71 19.51 3.37 -11.29
CA PRO A 71 19.93 3.15 -9.91
C PRO A 71 21.06 4.12 -9.52
N PRO A 72 21.11 4.57 -8.25
CA PRO A 72 22.22 5.38 -7.78
C PRO A 72 23.55 4.60 -7.87
N ARG A 73 24.64 5.32 -8.17
CA ARG A 73 25.95 4.73 -8.51
C ARG A 73 26.60 3.88 -7.40
N ASP A 74 26.16 4.03 -6.16
CA ASP A 74 26.75 3.36 -4.99
C ASP A 74 25.80 2.35 -4.33
N ASP A 75 24.75 1.92 -5.05
CA ASP A 75 23.72 0.97 -4.57
C ASP A 75 23.06 1.37 -3.23
N SER A 76 23.24 2.62 -2.79
CA SER A 76 22.79 3.11 -1.49
C SER A 76 21.35 3.63 -1.55
N CYS A 77 20.45 2.87 -2.19
CA CYS A 77 19.02 3.19 -2.18
C CYS A 77 18.23 2.25 -1.27
N ARG A 78 17.14 2.78 -0.74
CA ARG A 78 16.08 2.03 -0.08
C ARG A 78 14.78 2.30 -0.83
N LEU A 79 14.00 1.26 -1.05
CA LEU A 79 12.63 1.40 -1.54
C LEU A 79 11.67 1.29 -0.35
N LEU A 80 10.80 2.28 -0.19
CA LEU A 80 9.67 2.21 0.73
C LEU A 80 8.42 1.90 -0.09
N PHE A 81 7.91 0.68 0.03
CA PHE A 81 6.69 0.24 -0.61
C PHE A 81 5.47 0.62 0.23
N ALA A 82 4.52 1.29 -0.39
CA ALA A 82 3.15 1.44 0.09
C ALA A 82 2.25 0.58 -0.79
N ILE A 83 1.61 -0.43 -0.21
CA ILE A 83 1.02 -1.54 -0.95
C ILE A 83 -0.49 -1.56 -0.76
N ASP A 84 -1.26 -1.52 -1.86
CA ASP A 84 -2.72 -1.63 -1.86
C ASP A 84 -3.16 -3.10 -1.88
N THR A 85 -2.92 -3.78 -0.76
CA THR A 85 -3.53 -5.08 -0.50
C THR A 85 -3.43 -5.41 0.98
N PRO A 86 -4.35 -6.21 1.54
CA PRO A 86 -4.20 -6.71 2.90
C PRO A 86 -2.87 -7.45 3.09
N LEU A 87 -2.03 -6.93 3.99
CA LEU A 87 -0.72 -7.50 4.34
C LEU A 87 -0.77 -8.43 5.57
N GLY A 88 -1.97 -8.68 6.09
CA GLY A 88 -2.23 -9.59 7.19
C GLY A 88 -3.66 -10.10 7.16
N PHE A 89 -3.90 -11.17 7.93
CA PHE A 89 -5.24 -11.67 8.20
C PHE A 89 -5.63 -11.37 9.64
N SER A 90 -6.93 -11.43 9.92
CA SER A 90 -7.44 -11.29 11.28
C SER A 90 -6.89 -12.39 12.20
N LYS A 91 -6.68 -12.05 13.46
CA LYS A 91 -6.29 -12.97 14.52
C LYS A 91 -7.31 -14.11 14.66
N GLY A 92 -8.59 -13.80 14.59
CA GLY A 92 -9.63 -14.83 14.65
C GLY A 92 -9.52 -15.84 13.51
N PHE A 93 -9.23 -15.39 12.28
CA PHE A 93 -9.03 -16.30 11.15
C PHE A 93 -7.75 -17.12 11.28
N THR A 94 -6.64 -16.50 11.66
CA THR A 94 -5.35 -17.20 11.85
C THR A 94 -5.44 -18.23 12.97
N ASP A 95 -6.06 -17.90 14.11
CA ASP A 95 -6.30 -18.84 15.21
C ASP A 95 -7.18 -20.03 14.79
N LEU A 96 -8.18 -19.80 13.93
CA LEU A 96 -9.02 -20.85 13.38
C LEU A 96 -8.24 -21.81 12.48
N ILE A 97 -7.48 -21.30 11.51
CA ILE A 97 -6.82 -22.17 10.50
C ILE A 97 -5.54 -22.83 11.04
N VAL A 98 -4.82 -22.16 11.96
CA VAL A 98 -3.55 -22.68 12.51
C VAL A 98 -3.81 -23.52 13.75
N SER A 99 -4.60 -23.01 14.69
CA SER A 99 -4.76 -23.61 16.03
C SER A 99 -6.11 -24.32 16.22
N ARG A 100 -7.01 -24.29 15.22
CA ARG A 100 -8.39 -24.80 15.33
C ARG A 100 -9.16 -24.21 16.52
N ARG A 101 -8.85 -22.96 16.89
CA ARG A 101 -9.55 -22.23 17.95
C ARG A 101 -10.63 -21.35 17.34
N ALA A 102 -11.86 -21.50 17.82
CA ALA A 102 -12.99 -20.66 17.42
C ALA A 102 -13.26 -19.59 18.50
N PRO A 103 -13.49 -18.31 18.14
CA PRO A 103 -14.10 -17.32 19.02
C PRO A 103 -15.46 -17.80 19.56
N ALA A 104 -15.82 -17.33 20.76
CA ALA A 104 -17.06 -17.69 21.41
C ALA A 104 -18.31 -17.16 20.69
N GLN A 105 -18.18 -16.04 19.95
CA GLN A 105 -19.30 -15.36 19.28
C GLN A 105 -18.90 -14.88 17.89
N ILE A 106 -19.86 -14.91 16.97
CA ILE A 106 -19.78 -14.34 15.63
C ILE A 106 -20.82 -13.22 15.54
N PHE A 107 -20.37 -12.03 15.21
CA PHE A 107 -21.21 -10.83 15.16
C PHE A 107 -21.59 -10.44 13.71
N SER A 108 -22.02 -9.19 13.50
CA SER A 108 -22.31 -8.66 12.17
C SER A 108 -21.05 -8.64 11.27
N SER A 109 -21.23 -8.42 9.97
CA SER A 109 -20.13 -8.47 8.99
C SER A 109 -18.93 -7.61 9.39
N SER A 110 -19.11 -6.36 9.79
CA SER A 110 -18.00 -5.44 10.12
C SER A 110 -17.27 -5.83 11.42
N SER A 111 -17.98 -6.52 12.32
CA SER A 111 -17.48 -7.01 13.62
C SER A 111 -17.10 -8.50 13.60
N ASN A 112 -17.12 -9.16 12.43
CA ASN A 112 -16.83 -10.58 12.34
C ASN A 112 -15.33 -10.83 12.56
N PRO A 113 -14.93 -11.60 13.59
CA PRO A 113 -13.52 -11.79 13.96
C PRO A 113 -12.70 -12.55 12.92
N TYR A 114 -13.34 -13.19 11.94
CA TYR A 114 -12.65 -13.87 10.85
C TYR A 114 -12.44 -12.97 9.62
N LEU A 115 -13.31 -11.98 9.41
CA LEU A 115 -13.32 -11.23 8.15
C LEU A 115 -12.40 -10.01 8.18
N HIS A 116 -12.35 -9.31 9.31
CA HIS A 116 -11.69 -8.01 9.42
C HIS A 116 -10.72 -7.99 10.59
N ARG A 117 -9.56 -7.34 10.43
CA ARG A 117 -8.61 -7.08 11.52
C ARG A 117 -9.11 -5.90 12.35
N GLU A 118 -8.41 -5.61 13.43
CA GLU A 118 -8.66 -4.43 14.25
C GLU A 118 -8.55 -3.15 13.43
N THR A 119 -7.60 -3.08 12.49
CA THR A 119 -7.47 -1.93 11.61
C THR A 119 -8.69 -1.71 10.72
N GLU A 120 -9.25 -2.74 10.08
CA GLU A 120 -10.47 -2.55 9.30
C GLU A 120 -11.67 -2.13 10.18
N ARG A 121 -11.78 -2.67 11.40
CA ARG A 121 -12.82 -2.24 12.36
C ARG A 121 -12.67 -0.76 12.71
N PHE A 122 -11.44 -0.30 12.97
CA PHE A 122 -11.13 1.10 13.20
C PHE A 122 -11.57 2.00 12.01
N LEU A 123 -11.40 1.51 10.77
CA LEU A 123 -11.85 2.22 9.57
C LEU A 123 -13.38 2.21 9.41
N PHE A 124 -14.06 1.11 9.76
CA PHE A 124 -15.53 1.05 9.78
C PHE A 124 -16.13 2.10 10.70
N GLU A 125 -15.61 2.23 11.92
CA GLU A 125 -16.05 3.23 12.89
C GLU A 125 -15.91 4.67 12.37
N ARG A 126 -15.03 4.89 11.39
CA ARG A 126 -14.73 6.21 10.80
C ARG A 126 -15.34 6.38 9.40
N GLY A 127 -16.37 5.59 9.11
CA GLY A 127 -17.21 5.71 7.92
C GLY A 127 -16.50 5.33 6.62
N LEU A 128 -15.59 4.36 6.69
CA LEU A 128 -15.02 3.65 5.55
C LEU A 128 -15.52 2.20 5.54
N SER A 129 -15.34 1.53 4.41
CA SER A 129 -15.75 0.12 4.23
C SER A 129 -14.62 -0.65 3.54
N PRO A 130 -13.52 -0.94 4.26
CA PRO A 130 -12.40 -1.68 3.70
C PRO A 130 -12.81 -3.10 3.31
N LEU A 131 -12.17 -3.64 2.27
CA LEU A 131 -12.40 -4.99 1.79
C LEU A 131 -11.73 -6.02 2.72
N SER A 132 -12.32 -7.20 2.81
CA SER A 132 -11.77 -8.37 3.49
C SER A 132 -11.25 -9.38 2.45
N PRO A 133 -10.04 -9.95 2.64
CA PRO A 133 -9.55 -11.05 1.82
C PRO A 133 -10.51 -12.24 1.70
N ILE A 134 -11.23 -12.53 2.78
CA ILE A 134 -12.10 -13.71 2.87
C ILE A 134 -13.47 -13.42 2.25
N LYS A 135 -14.05 -12.26 2.56
CA LYS A 135 -15.40 -11.91 2.11
C LYS A 135 -15.42 -11.45 0.65
N ASP A 136 -14.48 -10.60 0.27
CA ASP A 136 -14.51 -9.86 -1.00
C ASP A 136 -13.67 -10.53 -2.09
N MET A 137 -13.24 -11.79 -1.86
CA MET A 137 -12.53 -12.64 -2.81
C MET A 137 -11.20 -12.05 -3.32
N ILE A 138 -10.56 -11.15 -2.56
CA ILE A 138 -9.25 -10.56 -2.88
C ILE A 138 -8.06 -11.35 -2.31
N GLY A 139 -8.25 -12.65 -2.03
CA GLY A 139 -7.21 -13.52 -1.49
C GLY A 139 -5.99 -13.69 -2.42
N SER A 140 -6.16 -13.53 -3.74
CA SER A 140 -5.05 -13.60 -4.70
C SER A 140 -4.08 -12.42 -4.53
N GLN A 141 -4.62 -11.21 -4.35
CA GLN A 141 -3.84 -10.00 -4.10
C GLN A 141 -3.21 -10.06 -2.70
N ALA A 142 -3.99 -10.41 -1.67
CA ALA A 142 -3.51 -10.47 -0.29
C ALA A 142 -2.35 -11.46 -0.14
N THR A 143 -2.47 -12.67 -0.70
CA THR A 143 -1.38 -13.67 -0.67
C THR A 143 -0.13 -13.20 -1.42
N LYS A 144 -0.28 -12.35 -2.44
CA LYS A 144 0.85 -11.78 -3.19
C LYS A 144 1.60 -10.71 -2.39
N GLY A 145 0.88 -9.82 -1.71
CA GLY A 145 1.48 -8.86 -0.78
C GLY A 145 2.15 -9.55 0.40
N ILE A 146 1.48 -10.54 1.02
CA ILE A 146 2.05 -11.32 2.13
C ILE A 146 3.28 -12.13 1.67
N HIS A 147 3.27 -12.69 0.46
CA HIS A 147 4.45 -13.35 -0.09
C HIS A 147 5.62 -12.38 -0.27
N PHE A 148 5.36 -11.18 -0.79
CA PHE A 148 6.38 -10.14 -0.92
C PHE A 148 7.03 -9.84 0.44
N LEU A 149 6.24 -9.66 1.49
CA LEU A 149 6.76 -9.46 2.85
C LEU A 149 7.61 -10.64 3.30
N ALA A 150 7.05 -11.85 3.28
CA ALA A 150 7.73 -13.04 3.77
C ALA A 150 9.07 -13.32 3.07
N ARG A 151 9.19 -12.94 1.79
CA ARG A 151 10.39 -13.21 0.98
C ARG A 151 11.40 -12.07 0.98
N PHE A 152 10.94 -10.81 1.05
CA PHE A 152 11.78 -9.64 0.78
C PHE A 152 11.77 -8.58 1.87
N ALA A 153 10.84 -8.64 2.83
CA ALA A 153 10.78 -7.76 4.00
C ALA A 153 10.19 -8.51 5.21
N PRO A 154 10.86 -9.57 5.71
CA PRO A 154 10.26 -10.49 6.68
C PRO A 154 10.22 -9.95 8.11
N GLU A 155 10.98 -8.91 8.43
CA GLU A 155 11.09 -8.38 9.78
C GLU A 155 9.99 -7.34 10.02
N LEU A 156 9.20 -7.53 11.08
CA LEU A 156 8.24 -6.52 11.54
C LEU A 156 8.99 -5.53 12.45
N GLU A 157 9.36 -4.37 11.91
CA GLU A 157 10.08 -3.33 12.67
C GLU A 157 9.18 -2.69 13.74
N ARG A 158 7.92 -2.39 13.36
CA ARG A 158 6.85 -1.92 14.24
C ARG A 158 5.50 -2.23 13.60
N CYS A 159 4.40 -2.07 14.34
CA CYS A 159 3.07 -2.34 13.81
C CYS A 159 2.84 -1.61 12.46
N GLY A 160 2.57 -2.39 11.41
CA GLY A 160 2.35 -1.91 10.05
C GLY A 160 3.60 -1.52 9.24
N LEU A 161 4.81 -1.71 9.77
CA LEU A 161 6.05 -1.50 9.02
C LEU A 161 6.91 -2.77 9.01
N TRP A 162 7.14 -3.28 7.82
CA TRP A 162 8.00 -4.43 7.56
C TRP A 162 9.29 -4.02 6.86
N THR A 163 10.37 -4.78 7.06
CA THR A 163 11.69 -4.51 6.48
C THR A 163 12.54 -5.77 6.30
N ASP A 164 13.62 -5.65 5.53
CA ASP A 164 14.76 -6.58 5.49
C ASP A 164 15.96 -6.06 6.33
N GLY A 165 15.76 -5.02 7.13
CA GLY A 165 16.80 -4.32 7.88
C GLY A 165 17.72 -3.47 6.99
N SER A 166 17.46 -3.41 5.68
CA SER A 166 18.33 -2.72 4.73
C SER A 166 17.56 -2.03 3.60
N SER A 167 17.22 -2.73 2.53
CA SER A 167 16.89 -2.22 1.21
C SER A 167 15.41 -1.97 0.99
N ILE A 168 14.56 -2.59 1.79
CA ILE A 168 13.12 -2.55 1.64
C ILE A 168 12.49 -2.16 2.96
N HIS A 169 11.62 -1.15 2.89
CA HIS A 169 10.56 -0.92 3.87
C HIS A 169 9.23 -1.16 3.18
N ALA A 170 8.25 -1.69 3.89
CA ALA A 170 6.92 -1.92 3.36
C ALA A 170 5.85 -1.55 4.38
N ILE A 171 4.81 -0.86 3.91
CA ILE A 171 3.61 -0.50 4.67
C ILE A 171 2.37 -0.85 3.86
N GLU A 172 1.26 -1.10 4.54
CA GLU A 172 -0.03 -1.25 3.89
C GLU A 172 -0.66 0.14 3.66
N ALA A 173 -1.18 0.36 2.46
CA ALA A 173 -1.87 1.56 2.05
C ALA A 173 -3.29 1.24 1.59
N TYR A 174 -4.17 2.24 1.56
CA TYR A 174 -5.54 2.08 1.08
C TYR A 174 -6.01 3.33 0.30
N PRO A 175 -5.75 3.39 -1.03
CA PRO A 175 -6.08 4.53 -1.89
C PRO A 175 -7.53 4.99 -1.80
N SER A 176 -8.48 4.06 -1.65
CA SER A 176 -9.89 4.39 -1.54
C SER A 176 -10.23 5.30 -0.34
N ALA A 177 -9.48 5.20 0.77
CA ALA A 177 -9.64 6.12 1.90
C ALA A 177 -9.20 7.57 1.58
N CYS A 178 -8.40 7.77 0.53
CA CYS A 178 -7.86 9.08 0.17
C CYS A 178 -8.84 9.94 -0.63
N LYS A 179 -9.94 9.39 -1.15
CA LYS A 179 -10.92 10.12 -2.00
C LYS A 179 -11.48 11.38 -1.30
N ARG A 180 -11.64 11.32 0.02
CA ARG A 180 -12.14 12.44 0.85
C ARG A 180 -11.05 13.34 1.41
N SER A 181 -9.79 12.91 1.38
CA SER A 181 -8.66 13.64 1.97
C SER A 181 -8.28 14.86 1.14
N ALA A 182 -8.32 16.04 1.76
CA ALA A 182 -7.85 17.27 1.12
C ALA A 182 -6.32 17.28 1.03
N SER A 183 -5.63 16.73 2.02
CA SER A 183 -4.18 16.64 2.08
C SER A 183 -3.63 15.78 0.94
N ILE A 184 -4.13 14.56 0.74
CA ILE A 184 -3.70 13.69 -0.37
C ILE A 184 -4.12 14.27 -1.72
N ARG A 185 -5.30 14.90 -1.82
CA ARG A 185 -5.72 15.59 -3.05
C ARG A 185 -4.73 16.70 -3.43
N ALA A 186 -4.32 17.54 -2.48
CA ALA A 186 -3.31 18.56 -2.71
C ALA A 186 -1.96 17.95 -3.10
N LEU A 187 -1.61 16.79 -2.53
CA LEU A 187 -0.39 16.09 -2.92
C LEU A 187 -0.44 15.52 -4.34
N ARG A 188 -1.63 15.15 -4.84
CA ARG A 188 -1.85 14.64 -6.20
C ARG A 188 -1.83 15.73 -7.27
N LEU A 189 -2.22 16.97 -6.96
CA LEU A 189 -2.37 18.04 -7.96
C LEU A 189 -1.22 18.18 -8.97
N PRO A 190 0.07 18.11 -8.60
CA PRO A 190 1.16 18.24 -9.57
C PRO A 190 1.17 17.16 -10.66
N PHE A 191 0.53 16.02 -10.45
CA PHE A 191 0.47 14.89 -11.38
C PHE A 191 -0.75 14.94 -12.32
N TYR A 192 -1.48 16.05 -12.30
CA TYR A 192 -2.66 16.27 -13.14
C TYR A 192 -2.46 17.54 -13.95
N GLU A 193 -2.94 17.52 -15.18
CA GLU A 193 -2.97 18.66 -16.07
C GLU A 193 -4.28 19.40 -15.91
N ASP A 194 -4.19 20.72 -15.82
CA ASP A 194 -5.34 21.60 -15.80
C ASP A 194 -5.88 21.70 -17.23
N ILE A 195 -7.06 21.15 -17.49
CA ILE A 195 -7.62 21.08 -18.84
C ILE A 195 -8.03 22.48 -19.33
N ASP A 196 -8.38 23.40 -18.42
CA ASP A 196 -9.03 24.67 -18.78
C ASP A 196 -8.45 25.91 -18.05
N GLY A 197 -7.31 25.80 -17.37
CA GLY A 197 -6.71 26.92 -16.61
C GLY A 197 -7.59 27.45 -15.47
N THR A 198 -8.64 26.70 -15.11
CA THR A 198 -9.49 26.96 -13.97
C THR A 198 -9.33 25.77 -13.05
N ALA A 199 -8.69 25.99 -11.89
CA ALA A 199 -8.48 25.01 -10.83
C ALA A 199 -9.83 24.44 -10.36
N SER A 200 -10.37 23.50 -11.12
CA SER A 200 -11.71 22.97 -10.97
C SER A 200 -11.70 21.46 -11.23
N ALA A 201 -12.76 20.80 -10.77
CA ALA A 201 -12.88 19.37 -10.51
C ALA A 201 -12.75 18.40 -11.72
N LYS A 202 -12.09 18.81 -12.81
CA LYS A 202 -11.89 18.04 -14.05
C LYS A 202 -10.43 17.98 -14.49
N ALA A 203 -9.48 17.98 -13.56
CA ALA A 203 -8.07 17.80 -13.92
C ALA A 203 -7.86 16.41 -14.55
N LYS A 204 -7.14 16.35 -15.69
CA LYS A 204 -6.80 15.09 -16.36
C LYS A 204 -5.54 14.52 -15.71
N PRO A 205 -5.47 13.21 -15.37
CA PRO A 205 -4.18 12.61 -15.05
C PRO A 205 -3.19 12.83 -16.20
N ARG A 206 -1.91 13.02 -15.90
CA ARG A 206 -0.87 13.02 -16.93
C ARG A 206 -0.92 11.71 -17.73
N ASP A 207 -0.44 11.75 -18.97
CA ASP A 207 -0.55 10.62 -19.90
C ASP A 207 0.13 9.33 -19.39
N GLU A 208 1.13 9.43 -18.51
CA GLU A 208 1.76 8.26 -17.88
C GLU A 208 0.84 7.53 -16.89
N LEU A 209 -0.23 8.18 -16.42
CA LEU A 209 -1.24 7.66 -15.49
C LEU A 209 -2.53 7.27 -16.23
N TYR A 210 -2.39 6.62 -17.38
CA TYR A 210 -3.48 6.29 -18.31
C TYR A 210 -4.50 5.24 -17.79
N HIS A 211 -4.28 4.65 -16.62
CA HIS A 211 -5.11 3.58 -16.07
C HIS A 211 -5.40 3.79 -14.57
N PRO A 212 -6.61 3.45 -14.07
CA PRO A 212 -6.95 3.54 -12.65
C PRO A 212 -5.94 2.87 -11.70
N ASP A 213 -5.46 1.65 -12.01
CA ASP A 213 -4.39 0.99 -11.22
C ASP A 213 -3.15 1.88 -11.03
N LEU A 214 -2.78 2.70 -12.03
CA LEU A 214 -1.63 3.61 -11.94
C LEU A 214 -1.96 4.84 -11.07
N GLU A 215 -3.21 5.30 -11.05
CA GLU A 215 -3.65 6.37 -10.15
C GLU A 215 -3.72 5.90 -8.68
N ASP A 216 -4.15 4.66 -8.45
CA ASP A 216 -4.15 4.03 -7.13
C ASP A 216 -2.71 3.76 -6.66
N ALA A 217 -1.84 3.28 -7.56
CA ALA A 217 -0.41 3.17 -7.29
C ALA A 217 0.25 4.54 -6.98
N LEU A 218 -0.07 5.61 -7.71
CA LEU A 218 0.41 6.96 -7.37
C LEU A 218 -0.06 7.36 -5.97
N THR A 219 -1.33 7.08 -5.63
CA THR A 219 -1.89 7.40 -4.31
C THR A 219 -1.15 6.63 -3.21
N CYS A 220 -0.85 5.36 -3.42
CA CYS A 220 0.03 4.59 -2.54
C CYS A 220 1.40 5.23 -2.39
N ALA A 221 2.05 5.64 -3.49
CA ALA A 221 3.38 6.25 -3.43
C ALA A 221 3.37 7.54 -2.59
N LEU A 222 2.29 8.33 -2.68
CA LEU A 222 2.07 9.52 -1.86
C LEU A 222 1.83 9.19 -0.38
N ILE A 223 1.13 8.10 -0.06
CA ILE A 223 1.02 7.59 1.31
C ILE A 223 2.40 7.20 1.84
N GLY A 224 3.20 6.47 1.05
CA GLY A 224 4.58 6.11 1.40
C GLY A 224 5.47 7.32 1.65
N TRP A 225 5.38 8.34 0.80
CA TRP A 225 6.09 9.61 0.99
C TRP A 225 5.62 10.33 2.26
N ALA A 226 4.30 10.41 2.49
CA ALA A 226 3.73 11.04 3.67
C ALA A 226 4.11 10.29 4.96
N PHE A 227 4.15 8.97 4.93
CA PHE A 227 4.55 8.15 6.08
C PHE A 227 5.92 8.53 6.63
N GLU A 228 6.87 8.87 5.76
CA GLU A 228 8.20 9.28 6.20
C GLU A 228 8.36 10.80 6.35
N LYS A 229 7.82 11.61 5.43
CA LYS A 229 8.06 13.06 5.40
C LYS A 229 7.03 13.89 6.15
N ARG A 230 5.82 13.36 6.31
CA ARG A 230 4.66 14.04 6.89
C ARG A 230 3.79 13.04 7.69
N PRO A 231 4.37 12.33 8.68
CA PRO A 231 3.65 11.30 9.41
C PRO A 231 2.42 11.85 10.13
N ASP A 232 2.39 13.15 10.44
CA ASP A 232 1.25 13.87 11.00
C ASP A 232 -0.04 13.78 10.15
N LEU A 233 0.10 13.55 8.84
CA LEU A 233 -1.04 13.44 7.93
C LEU A 233 -1.74 12.09 8.00
N LEU A 234 -1.12 11.07 8.59
CA LEU A 234 -1.62 9.69 8.57
C LEU A 234 -2.12 9.25 9.94
N ALA A 235 -3.14 8.39 9.94
CA ALA A 235 -3.58 7.69 11.14
C ALA A 235 -2.55 6.63 11.51
N HIS A 236 -2.15 6.60 12.79
CA HIS A 236 -1.17 5.68 13.34
C HIS A 236 -1.85 4.59 14.18
N PRO A 237 -1.23 3.39 14.27
CA PRO A 237 -1.78 2.31 15.07
C PRO A 237 -1.90 2.72 16.55
N PRO A 238 -3.03 2.43 17.21
CA PRO A 238 -3.13 2.61 18.65
C PRO A 238 -2.20 1.62 19.38
N PRO A 239 -1.76 1.89 20.62
CA PRO A 239 -0.86 1.00 21.35
C PRO A 239 -1.43 -0.40 21.62
N THR A 240 -2.74 -0.59 21.48
CA THR A 240 -3.46 -1.83 21.80
C THR A 240 -3.51 -2.82 20.66
N ILE A 241 -3.16 -2.40 19.44
CA ILE A 241 -3.33 -3.27 18.27
C ILE A 241 -2.33 -4.42 18.29
N ASP A 242 -2.78 -5.62 17.94
CA ASP A 242 -1.91 -6.77 17.74
C ASP A 242 -1.00 -6.50 16.51
N PRO A 243 0.34 -6.38 16.69
CA PRO A 243 1.23 -6.08 15.58
C PRO A 243 1.20 -7.13 14.47
N SER A 244 0.77 -8.37 14.76
CA SER A 244 0.66 -9.45 13.78
C SER A 244 -0.48 -9.25 12.77
N GLU A 245 -1.50 -8.46 13.11
CA GLU A 245 -2.55 -8.08 12.16
C GLU A 245 -2.08 -6.98 11.20
N GLY A 246 -1.11 -6.15 11.63
CA GLY A 246 -0.60 -5.02 10.85
C GLY A 246 -1.50 -3.79 10.88
N TRP A 247 -1.13 -2.76 10.12
CA TRP A 247 -1.83 -1.47 10.08
C TRP A 247 -1.90 -0.91 8.66
N ILE A 248 -3.07 -0.36 8.33
CA ILE A 248 -3.36 0.34 7.07
C ILE A 248 -3.14 1.83 7.32
N TYR A 249 -2.14 2.41 6.67
CA TYR A 249 -1.89 3.84 6.74
C TYR A 249 -2.86 4.58 5.80
N VAL A 250 -3.69 5.44 6.39
CA VAL A 250 -4.70 6.25 5.70
C VAL A 250 -4.59 7.71 6.17
N PRO A 251 -4.98 8.68 5.34
CA PRO A 251 -4.94 10.09 5.74
C PRO A 251 -5.96 10.40 6.84
N SER A 252 -5.50 11.06 7.90
CA SER A 252 -6.33 11.43 9.07
C SER A 252 -7.50 12.34 8.67
N ASP A 253 -7.30 13.25 7.72
CA ASP A 253 -8.35 14.16 7.22
C ASP A 253 -9.34 13.49 6.25
N GLY A 254 -9.14 12.20 5.92
CA GLY A 254 -10.10 11.38 5.17
C GLY A 254 -11.08 10.60 6.07
N LEU A 255 -10.84 10.57 7.37
CA LEU A 255 -11.61 9.83 8.38
C LEU A 255 -12.73 10.71 8.95
N LYS A 256 -13.91 10.13 9.18
CA LYS A 256 -14.96 10.82 9.95
C LYS A 256 -14.60 10.84 11.42
N GLU A 257 -14.98 11.90 12.13
CA GLU A 257 -14.94 11.90 13.59
C GLU A 257 -15.88 10.81 14.12
N VAL A 258 -15.44 10.12 15.18
CA VAL A 258 -16.30 9.19 15.91
C VAL A 258 -17.19 10.02 16.82
N GLU A 259 -18.50 10.01 16.59
CA GLU A 259 -19.44 10.59 17.54
C GLU A 259 -19.28 9.87 18.88
N LYS A 260 -18.81 10.59 19.90
CA LYS A 260 -18.82 10.08 21.28
C LYS A 260 -20.27 10.07 21.74
N GLY A 261 -20.89 8.89 21.68
CA GLY A 261 -22.17 8.60 22.34
C GLY A 261 -22.05 8.66 23.86
#